data_AF-A0A7V7JMA2-F1
#
_entry.id   AF-A0A7V7JMA2-F1
#
_cell.length_a   1.000
_cell.length_b   1.000
_cell.length_c   1.000
_cell.angle_alpha   90.00
_cell.angle_beta   90.00
_cell.angle_gamma   90.00
#
_symmetry.space_group_name_H-M   'P 1'
#
loop_
_entity.id
_entity.type
_entity.pdbx_description
1 polymer ?
#
loop_
_entity_poly.entity_id
_entity_poly.type
_entity_poly.pdbx_seq_one_letter_code
_entity_poly.pdbx_strand_id
1 'polypeptide(L)'
;MQIDKDGKTREILIRLVATFALAFFAAMIWMIACRVSGTTLRELLFGISSGLLVLGVAGIWVSYFAERQAGKNISRKVDDRFSILTSCFDAGISNVFKSRHDDSFRDKLMVEMRKSRDPVRVLAVAAREFLHEGQGDEGFDYHIIRSLSQENELRFLLLHPWCEQAVSRGLREDPQHSTFDRYKETRLFQDVTRSCDTLVEWGDSGSKVRTRLYKVMPSCFLILTSDVVFIEEYQFGTGGRASGKVPVIEALKGTRLYEQLEGHFEYVWDTASQYPLSLNLAETIRNPSAADVEQFERIVRFLRPDLFIDDSGKKGGAEQSHQAYSEGRADAPSGSAEA
;
A
#
# COMPACT_ATOMS: atom_id res chain seq x y z
N MET A 1 -14.92 -0.56 15.62
CA MET A 1 -15.04 -0.65 17.09
C MET A 1 -13.92 0.16 17.72
N GLN A 2 -14.05 1.49 17.64
CA GLN A 2 -13.02 2.43 18.08
C GLN A 2 -13.59 3.17 19.29
N ILE A 3 -13.49 2.46 20.42
CA ILE A 3 -13.26 2.96 21.76
C ILE A 3 -13.83 4.36 22.08
N ASP A 4 -15.01 4.33 22.71
CA ASP A 4 -15.57 5.34 23.62
C ASP A 4 -14.68 5.49 24.89
N LYS A 5 -13.44 5.96 24.70
CA LYS A 5 -12.54 6.32 25.81
C LYS A 5 -12.78 7.77 26.23
N ASP A 6 -13.13 8.63 25.29
CA ASP A 6 -13.31 10.06 25.56
C ASP A 6 -14.56 10.34 26.41
N GLY A 7 -15.64 9.56 26.25
CA GLY A 7 -16.85 9.68 27.07
C GLY A 7 -16.59 9.35 28.54
N LYS A 8 -15.93 8.21 28.82
CA LYS A 8 -15.60 7.78 30.19
C LYS A 8 -14.62 8.73 30.88
N THR A 9 -13.61 9.24 30.18
CA THR A 9 -12.66 10.20 30.77
C THR A 9 -13.33 11.51 31.14
N ARG A 10 -14.26 12.02 30.30
CA ARG A 10 -15.02 13.23 30.59
C ARG A 10 -15.95 13.06 31.79
N GLU A 11 -16.61 11.90 31.91
CA GLU A 11 -17.48 11.60 33.04
C GLU A 11 -16.70 11.53 34.37
N ILE A 12 -15.52 10.89 34.37
CA ILE A 12 -14.64 10.83 35.54
C ILE A 12 -14.18 12.24 35.97
N LEU A 13 -13.83 13.09 35.00
CA LEU A 13 -13.40 14.47 35.27
C LEU A 13 -14.54 15.31 35.88
N ILE A 14 -15.76 15.21 35.34
CA ILE A 14 -16.93 15.91 35.88
C ILE A 14 -17.22 15.48 37.31
N ARG A 15 -17.18 14.16 37.59
CA ARG A 15 -17.38 13.63 38.94
C ARG A 15 -16.32 14.15 39.91
N LEU A 16 -15.05 14.16 39.51
CA LEU A 16 -13.95 14.71 40.32
C LEU A 16 -14.15 16.18 40.64
N VAL A 17 -14.44 17.02 39.63
CA VAL A 17 -14.68 18.46 39.83
C VAL A 17 -15.87 18.70 40.76
N ALA A 18 -16.97 17.96 40.58
CA ALA A 18 -18.15 18.06 41.44
C ALA A 18 -17.84 17.66 42.89
N THR A 19 -17.08 16.58 43.12
CA THR A 19 -16.66 16.16 44.46
C THR A 19 -15.77 17.21 45.14
N PHE A 20 -14.80 17.79 44.41
CA PHE A 20 -13.95 18.85 44.95
C PHE A 20 -14.73 20.13 45.28
N ALA A 21 -15.66 20.54 44.41
CA ALA A 21 -16.52 21.69 44.66
C ALA A 21 -17.40 21.48 45.91
N LEU A 22 -18.01 20.29 46.05
CA LEU A 22 -18.82 19.96 47.22
C LEU A 22 -18.00 19.99 48.53
N ALA A 23 -16.80 19.40 48.50
CA ALA A 23 -15.88 19.41 49.65
C ALA A 23 -15.45 20.84 50.03
N PHE A 24 -15.20 21.69 49.03
CA PHE A 24 -14.88 23.10 49.24
C PHE A 24 -16.04 23.86 49.89
N PHE A 25 -17.26 23.72 49.38
CA PHE A 25 -18.44 24.37 49.95
C PHE A 25 -18.72 23.89 51.38
N ALA A 26 -18.59 22.58 51.63
CA ALA A 26 -18.73 22.01 52.98
C ALA A 26 -17.69 22.59 53.95
N ALA A 27 -16.42 22.69 53.53
CA ALA A 27 -15.37 23.31 54.33
C ALA A 27 -15.63 24.82 54.58
N MET A 28 -16.18 25.54 53.60
CA MET A 28 -16.54 26.96 53.76
C MET A 28 -17.68 27.16 54.75
N ILE A 29 -18.76 26.40 54.63
CA ILE A 29 -19.91 26.43 55.55
C ILE A 29 -19.42 26.09 56.97
N TRP A 30 -18.55 25.08 57.09
CA TRP A 30 -17.98 24.67 58.37
C TRP A 30 -17.08 25.76 58.97
N MET A 31 -16.23 26.43 58.18
CA MET A 31 -15.43 27.56 58.66
C MET A 31 -16.30 28.72 59.18
N ILE A 32 -17.42 29.00 58.51
CA ILE A 32 -18.39 30.01 58.97
C ILE A 32 -19.00 29.58 60.31
N ALA A 33 -19.37 28.30 60.46
CA ALA A 33 -19.90 27.75 61.71
C ALA A 33 -18.87 27.77 62.86
N CYS A 34 -17.61 27.41 62.60
CA CYS A 34 -16.53 27.45 63.59
C CYS A 34 -16.16 28.87 64.03
N ARG A 35 -16.52 29.92 63.27
CA ARG A 35 -16.30 31.32 63.68
C ARG A 35 -17.13 31.69 64.93
N VAL A 36 -18.11 30.87 65.29
CA VAL A 36 -19.05 31.08 66.39
C VAL A 36 -18.62 30.40 67.72
N SER A 37 -17.65 29.48 67.72
CA SER A 37 -17.22 28.76 68.94
C SER A 37 -15.74 29.03 69.29
N GLY A 38 -15.46 29.27 70.58
CA GLY A 38 -14.14 29.66 71.07
C GLY A 38 -13.41 28.54 71.81
N THR A 39 -12.51 27.81 71.14
CA THR A 39 -11.46 26.95 71.75
C THR A 39 -10.33 26.62 70.75
N THR A 40 -9.21 26.08 71.24
CA THR A 40 -8.00 25.61 70.54
C THR A 40 -8.24 24.62 69.39
N LEU A 41 -9.39 23.92 69.36
CA LEU A 41 -9.81 23.08 68.24
C LEU A 41 -9.95 23.89 66.93
N ARG A 42 -10.18 25.20 67.04
CA ARG A 42 -10.32 26.13 65.92
C ARG A 42 -9.05 26.26 65.07
N GLU A 43 -7.87 26.23 65.67
CA GLU A 43 -6.61 26.40 64.92
C GLU A 43 -6.26 25.17 64.09
N LEU A 44 -6.44 23.97 64.66
CA LEU A 44 -6.26 22.70 63.94
C LEU A 44 -7.25 22.59 62.78
N LEU A 45 -8.52 22.89 63.01
CA LEU A 45 -9.56 22.83 61.99
C LEU A 45 -9.36 23.88 60.90
N PHE A 46 -8.87 25.08 61.25
CA PHE A 46 -8.51 26.11 60.28
C PHE A 46 -7.32 25.71 59.39
N GLY A 47 -6.35 24.98 59.95
CA GLY A 47 -5.24 24.41 59.18
C GLY A 47 -5.70 23.36 58.16
N ILE A 48 -6.60 22.45 58.57
CA ILE A 48 -7.18 21.43 57.69
C ILE A 48 -8.03 22.08 56.59
N SER A 49 -8.89 23.05 56.95
CA SER A 49 -9.74 23.73 55.97
C SER A 49 -8.91 24.53 54.96
N SER A 50 -7.84 25.19 55.41
CA SER A 50 -6.91 25.92 54.52
C SER A 50 -6.17 24.96 53.59
N GLY A 51 -5.72 23.80 54.07
CA GLY A 51 -5.11 22.77 53.24
C GLY A 51 -6.05 22.20 52.18
N LEU A 52 -7.32 21.93 52.54
CA LEU A 52 -8.34 21.49 51.59
C LEU A 52 -8.67 22.55 50.54
N LEU A 53 -8.64 23.83 50.90
CA LEU A 53 -8.84 24.95 50.00
C LEU A 53 -7.74 25.02 48.93
N VAL A 54 -6.48 24.85 49.34
CA VAL A 54 -5.32 24.81 48.43
C VAL A 54 -5.41 23.60 47.48
N LEU A 55 -5.78 22.43 48.00
CA LEU A 55 -5.97 21.22 47.18
C LEU A 55 -7.13 21.37 46.18
N GLY A 56 -8.24 22.00 46.59
CA GLY A 56 -9.38 22.28 45.70
C GLY A 56 -9.02 23.24 44.56
N VAL A 57 -8.32 24.33 44.86
CA VAL A 57 -7.84 25.29 43.84
C VAL A 57 -6.81 24.62 42.91
N ALA A 58 -5.89 23.82 43.43
CA ALA A 58 -4.94 23.06 42.63
C ALA A 58 -5.65 22.05 41.70
N GLY A 59 -6.70 21.36 42.19
CA GLY A 59 -7.50 20.44 41.40
C GLY A 59 -8.23 21.09 40.23
N ILE A 60 -8.76 22.31 40.43
CA ILE A 60 -9.37 23.11 39.35
C ILE A 60 -8.32 23.49 38.30
N TRP A 61 -7.14 23.94 38.72
CA TRP A 61 -6.05 24.28 37.81
C TRP A 61 -5.55 23.06 37.01
N VAL A 62 -5.36 21.91 37.65
CA VAL A 62 -4.98 20.66 36.98
C VAL A 62 -6.05 20.23 35.97
N SER A 63 -7.33 20.30 36.33
CA SER A 63 -8.44 19.95 35.43
C SER A 63 -8.52 20.90 34.22
N TYR A 64 -8.42 22.21 34.45
CA TYR A 64 -8.39 23.21 33.39
C TYR A 64 -7.19 23.03 32.45
N PHE A 65 -6.00 22.75 33.00
CA PHE A 65 -4.80 22.54 32.21
C PHE A 65 -4.84 21.22 31.43
N ALA A 66 -5.39 20.16 32.02
CA ALA A 66 -5.63 18.88 31.34
C ALA A 66 -6.62 19.02 30.18
N GLU A 67 -7.72 19.76 30.36
CA GLU A 67 -8.69 20.04 29.31
C GLU A 67 -8.08 20.89 28.19
N ARG A 68 -7.26 21.89 28.53
CA ARG A 68 -6.55 22.72 27.54
C ARG A 68 -5.48 21.92 26.77
N GLN A 69 -4.78 21.01 27.43
CA GLN A 69 -3.82 20.10 26.78
C GLN A 69 -4.52 19.08 25.89
N ALA A 70 -5.66 18.53 26.32
CA ALA A 70 -6.50 17.66 25.50
C ALA A 70 -7.01 18.39 24.25
N GLY A 71 -7.50 19.63 24.40
CA GLY A 71 -7.93 20.47 23.29
C GLY A 71 -6.81 20.78 22.28
N LYS A 72 -5.60 21.08 22.76
CA LYS A 72 -4.41 21.27 21.89
C LYS A 72 -4.05 20.01 21.11
N ASN A 73 -4.11 18.84 21.75
CA ASN A 73 -3.84 17.56 21.09
C ASN A 73 -4.88 17.20 20.03
N ILE A 74 -6.15 17.54 20.26
CA ILE A 74 -7.22 17.35 19.27
C ILE A 74 -7.03 18.30 18.10
N SER A 75 -6.81 19.61 18.36
CA SER A 75 -6.55 20.60 17.31
C SER A 75 -5.39 20.16 16.42
N ARG A 76 -4.25 19.78 17.03
CA ARG A 76 -3.08 19.31 16.28
C ARG A 76 -3.38 18.11 15.39
N LYS A 77 -4.10 17.10 15.89
CA LYS A 77 -4.51 15.93 15.09
C LYS A 77 -5.45 16.29 13.95
N VAL A 78 -6.30 17.29 14.14
CA VAL A 78 -7.20 17.79 13.11
C VAL A 78 -6.40 18.54 12.04
N ASP A 79 -5.50 19.45 12.45
CA ASP A 79 -4.62 20.21 11.57
C ASP A 79 -3.71 19.27 10.75
N ASP A 80 -3.11 18.26 11.39
CA ASP A 80 -2.28 17.25 10.72
C ASP A 80 -3.09 16.49 9.66
N ARG A 81 -4.34 16.09 9.96
CA ARG A 81 -5.21 15.39 9.01
C ARG A 81 -5.63 16.29 7.85
N PHE A 82 -5.94 17.55 8.11
CA PHE A 82 -6.23 18.52 7.06
C PHE A 82 -5.01 18.73 6.17
N SER A 83 -3.80 18.81 6.73
CA SER A 83 -2.58 18.95 5.91
C SER A 83 -2.34 17.75 4.99
N ILE A 84 -2.64 16.53 5.44
CA ILE A 84 -2.55 15.32 4.61
C ILE A 84 -3.55 15.41 3.46
N LEU A 85 -4.80 15.78 3.75
CA LEU A 85 -5.85 15.91 2.73
C LEU A 85 -5.51 17.00 1.72
N THR A 86 -5.05 18.17 2.17
CA THR A 86 -4.59 19.25 1.29
C THR A 86 -3.45 18.77 0.40
N SER A 87 -2.46 18.07 0.96
CA SER A 87 -1.35 17.52 0.17
C SER A 87 -1.81 16.49 -0.85
N CYS A 88 -2.81 15.66 -0.53
CA CYS A 88 -3.40 14.72 -1.49
C CYS A 88 -4.10 15.47 -2.63
N PHE A 89 -4.92 16.48 -2.32
CA PHE A 89 -5.58 17.28 -3.36
C PHE A 89 -4.58 18.05 -4.22
N ASP A 90 -3.54 18.64 -3.63
CA ASP A 90 -2.46 19.33 -4.34
C ASP A 90 -1.67 18.37 -5.25
N ALA A 91 -1.54 17.10 -4.85
CA ALA A 91 -0.96 16.05 -5.67
C ALA A 91 -1.92 15.51 -6.76
N GLY A 92 -3.18 15.97 -6.77
CA GLY A 92 -4.18 15.55 -7.74
C GLY A 92 -4.95 14.28 -7.38
N ILE A 93 -4.81 13.80 -6.14
CA ILE A 93 -5.52 12.61 -5.64
C ILE A 93 -6.98 12.99 -5.36
N SER A 94 -7.90 12.45 -6.15
CA SER A 94 -9.35 12.67 -5.99
C SER A 94 -10.00 11.66 -5.07
N ASN A 95 -9.46 10.44 -4.98
CA ASN A 95 -10.05 9.37 -4.20
C ASN A 95 -9.01 8.36 -3.71
N VAL A 96 -9.33 7.67 -2.61
CA VAL A 96 -8.54 6.56 -2.06
C VAL A 96 -9.48 5.42 -1.71
N PHE A 97 -9.43 4.35 -2.49
CA PHE A 97 -10.17 3.14 -2.24
C PHE A 97 -9.41 2.22 -1.31
N LYS A 98 -10.14 1.42 -0.55
CA LYS A 98 -9.55 0.49 0.43
C LYS A 98 -8.74 -0.63 -0.21
N SER A 99 -9.16 -1.10 -1.38
CA SER A 99 -8.51 -2.14 -2.17
C SER A 99 -9.16 -2.27 -3.55
N ARG A 100 -8.44 -2.88 -4.50
CA ARG A 100 -9.00 -3.30 -5.81
C ARG A 100 -10.24 -4.21 -5.74
N HIS A 101 -10.43 -4.92 -4.61
CA HIS A 101 -11.58 -5.79 -4.39
C HIS A 101 -12.78 -5.07 -3.77
N ASP A 102 -12.70 -3.75 -3.57
CA ASP A 102 -13.81 -2.98 -3.02
C ASP A 102 -14.84 -2.66 -4.11
N ASP A 103 -16.12 -2.89 -3.84
CA ASP A 103 -17.19 -2.67 -4.82
C ASP A 103 -17.23 -1.21 -5.30
N SER A 104 -16.94 -0.24 -4.43
CA SER A 104 -16.93 1.18 -4.81
C SER A 104 -15.80 1.51 -5.79
N PHE A 105 -14.66 0.82 -5.69
CA PHE A 105 -13.58 0.92 -6.66
C PHE A 105 -14.01 0.30 -8.00
N ARG A 106 -14.56 -0.91 -7.99
CA ARG A 106 -15.00 -1.61 -9.20
C ARG A 106 -16.05 -0.81 -9.96
N ASP A 107 -17.07 -0.29 -9.27
CA ASP A 107 -18.10 0.56 -9.85
C ASP A 107 -17.51 1.81 -10.49
N LYS A 108 -16.62 2.50 -9.78
CA LYS A 108 -15.96 3.71 -10.29
C LYS A 108 -15.06 3.40 -11.48
N LEU A 109 -14.21 2.37 -11.39
CA LEU A 109 -13.36 1.91 -12.48
C LEU A 109 -14.19 1.65 -13.74
N MET A 110 -15.31 0.95 -13.59
CA MET A 110 -16.18 0.61 -14.71
C MET A 110 -16.82 1.82 -15.37
N VAL A 111 -17.26 2.79 -14.58
CA VAL A 111 -17.78 4.07 -15.09
C VAL A 111 -16.71 4.80 -15.90
N GLU A 112 -15.49 4.89 -15.40
CA GLU A 112 -14.40 5.62 -16.07
C GLU A 112 -13.89 4.91 -17.32
N MET A 113 -13.80 3.57 -17.33
CA MET A 113 -13.42 2.80 -18.51
C MET A 113 -14.44 2.93 -19.65
N ARG A 114 -15.74 2.95 -19.35
CA ARG A 114 -16.81 3.14 -20.35
C ARG A 114 -16.84 4.56 -20.93
N LYS A 115 -16.50 5.56 -20.11
CA LYS A 115 -16.45 6.97 -20.53
C LYS A 115 -15.19 7.32 -21.31
N SER A 116 -14.14 6.49 -21.19
CA SER A 116 -12.86 6.74 -21.84
C SER A 116 -13.03 6.87 -23.36
N ARG A 117 -12.55 8.00 -23.89
CA ARG A 117 -12.46 8.31 -25.33
C ARG A 117 -11.13 7.86 -25.94
N ASP A 118 -10.10 7.80 -25.10
CA ASP A 118 -8.77 7.30 -25.40
C ASP A 118 -8.67 5.79 -25.06
N PRO A 119 -7.70 5.06 -25.65
CA PRO A 119 -7.44 3.68 -25.28
C PRO A 119 -7.21 3.53 -23.78
N VAL A 120 -7.86 2.54 -23.17
CA VAL A 120 -7.65 2.23 -21.76
C VAL A 120 -6.35 1.45 -21.62
N ARG A 121 -5.46 1.96 -20.78
CA ARG A 121 -4.09 1.47 -20.62
C ARG A 121 -3.98 0.77 -19.27
N VAL A 122 -3.53 -0.48 -19.28
CA VAL A 122 -3.42 -1.33 -18.10
C VAL A 122 -1.98 -1.81 -17.96
N LEU A 123 -1.33 -1.46 -16.86
CA LEU A 123 -0.02 -1.98 -16.48
C LEU A 123 -0.20 -2.90 -15.27
N ALA A 124 0.18 -4.17 -15.41
CA ALA A 124 0.03 -5.16 -14.36
C ALA A 124 1.13 -6.23 -14.43
N VAL A 125 1.22 -7.06 -13.39
CA VAL A 125 2.00 -8.31 -13.46
C VAL A 125 1.31 -9.28 -14.42
N ALA A 126 0.12 -9.76 -14.05
CA ALA A 126 -0.66 -10.70 -14.85
C ALA A 126 -2.09 -10.21 -15.18
N ALA A 127 -2.59 -9.15 -14.54
CA ALA A 127 -3.97 -8.68 -14.73
C ALA A 127 -5.06 -9.78 -14.56
N ARG A 128 -4.82 -10.76 -13.67
CA ARG A 128 -5.67 -11.95 -13.48
C ARG A 128 -7.16 -11.65 -13.32
N GLU A 129 -7.49 -10.57 -12.61
CA GLU A 129 -8.88 -10.21 -12.30
C GLU A 129 -9.68 -9.77 -13.52
N PHE A 130 -8.99 -9.27 -14.55
CA PHE A 130 -9.60 -8.82 -15.79
C PHE A 130 -9.59 -9.89 -16.88
N LEU A 131 -8.66 -10.86 -16.80
CA LEU A 131 -8.34 -11.77 -17.90
C LEU A 131 -8.63 -13.23 -17.59
N HIS A 132 -8.84 -13.63 -16.34
CA HIS A 132 -9.13 -15.02 -16.02
C HIS A 132 -10.62 -15.22 -15.79
N GLU A 133 -11.22 -16.14 -16.56
CA GLU A 133 -12.57 -16.60 -16.31
C GLU A 133 -12.60 -17.47 -15.04
N GLY A 134 -13.53 -17.16 -14.11
CA GLY A 134 -13.62 -17.79 -12.79
C GLY A 134 -14.86 -17.36 -11.99
N GLN A 135 -15.13 -18.08 -10.91
CA GLN A 135 -16.17 -17.72 -9.93
C GLN A 135 -15.53 -17.10 -8.67
N GLY A 136 -16.12 -15.99 -8.17
CA GLY A 136 -15.68 -15.29 -6.97
C GLY A 136 -15.08 -13.90 -7.26
N ASP A 137 -14.17 -13.44 -6.40
CA ASP A 137 -13.40 -12.20 -6.62
C ASP A 137 -12.47 -12.28 -7.85
N GLU A 138 -12.20 -13.50 -8.33
CA GLU A 138 -11.46 -13.79 -9.55
C GLU A 138 -12.47 -13.99 -10.70
N GLY A 139 -12.53 -13.03 -11.63
CA GLY A 139 -13.31 -13.15 -12.88
C GLY A 139 -14.56 -12.29 -12.99
N PHE A 140 -14.97 -11.54 -11.95
CA PHE A 140 -16.11 -10.61 -12.03
C PHE A 140 -15.96 -9.62 -13.19
N ASP A 141 -14.74 -9.11 -13.39
CA ASP A 141 -14.48 -8.12 -14.43
C ASP A 141 -14.29 -8.76 -15.81
N TYR A 142 -14.09 -10.08 -15.94
CA TYR A 142 -13.73 -10.72 -17.20
C TYR A 142 -14.70 -10.41 -18.34
N HIS A 143 -16.00 -10.69 -18.15
CA HIS A 143 -17.00 -10.48 -19.21
C HIS A 143 -17.20 -9.00 -19.51
N ILE A 144 -17.03 -8.15 -18.50
CA ILE A 144 -17.21 -6.71 -18.63
C ILE A 144 -16.05 -6.12 -19.42
N ILE A 145 -14.81 -6.47 -19.09
CA ILE A 145 -13.61 -6.05 -19.81
C ILE A 145 -13.61 -6.61 -21.23
N ARG A 146 -14.06 -7.86 -21.42
CA ARG A 146 -14.26 -8.44 -22.74
C ARG A 146 -15.25 -7.62 -23.56
N SER A 147 -16.40 -7.24 -23.01
CA SER A 147 -17.36 -6.36 -23.69
C SER A 147 -16.76 -4.99 -24.00
N LEU A 148 -16.04 -4.39 -23.04
CA LEU A 148 -15.36 -3.11 -23.24
C LEU A 148 -14.34 -3.18 -24.38
N SER A 149 -13.64 -4.30 -24.54
CA SER A 149 -12.67 -4.49 -25.62
C SER A 149 -13.29 -4.52 -27.02
N GLN A 150 -14.61 -4.69 -27.14
CA GLN A 150 -15.32 -4.58 -28.42
C GLN A 150 -15.58 -3.11 -28.79
N GLU A 151 -15.79 -2.28 -27.77
CA GLU A 151 -16.14 -0.86 -27.93
C GLU A 151 -14.88 0.00 -28.01
N ASN A 152 -13.94 -0.21 -27.09
CA ASN A 152 -12.74 0.59 -26.85
C ASN A 152 -11.45 -0.22 -27.04
N GLU A 153 -10.39 0.46 -27.48
CA GLU A 153 -9.06 -0.17 -27.52
C GLU A 153 -8.52 -0.34 -26.09
N LEU A 154 -8.10 -1.56 -25.75
CA LEU A 154 -7.42 -1.88 -24.49
C LEU A 154 -5.95 -2.18 -24.75
N ARG A 155 -5.05 -1.56 -23.99
CA ARG A 155 -3.60 -1.76 -24.06
C ARG A 155 -3.10 -2.38 -22.75
N PHE A 156 -2.62 -3.61 -22.82
CA PHE A 156 -2.07 -4.35 -21.68
C PHE A 156 -0.53 -4.37 -21.73
N LEU A 157 0.10 -3.88 -20.68
CA LEU A 157 1.49 -4.14 -20.34
C LEU A 157 1.54 -5.18 -19.24
N LEU A 158 2.00 -6.39 -19.59
CA LEU A 158 2.15 -7.50 -18.67
C LEU A 158 3.63 -7.80 -18.42
N LEU A 159 3.94 -8.28 -17.22
CA LEU A 159 5.32 -8.59 -16.86
C LEU A 159 5.79 -9.81 -17.66
N HIS A 160 6.96 -9.72 -18.30
CA HIS A 160 7.54 -10.87 -18.97
C HIS A 160 7.91 -11.94 -17.94
N PRO A 161 7.44 -13.19 -18.05
CA PRO A 161 7.60 -14.18 -16.99
C PRO A 161 9.05 -14.61 -16.80
N TRP A 162 9.89 -14.48 -17.83
CA TRP A 162 11.33 -14.77 -17.72
C TRP A 162 12.20 -13.57 -17.31
N CYS A 163 11.62 -12.40 -17.04
CA CYS A 163 12.43 -11.28 -16.56
C CYS A 163 12.94 -11.52 -15.13
N GLU A 164 14.00 -10.81 -14.75
CA GLU A 164 14.66 -10.99 -13.46
C GLU A 164 13.71 -10.88 -12.28
N GLN A 165 12.78 -9.93 -12.37
CA GLN A 165 11.83 -9.62 -11.31
C GLN A 165 10.69 -10.64 -11.24
N ALA A 166 10.22 -11.15 -12.38
CA ALA A 166 9.22 -12.22 -12.42
C ALA A 166 9.77 -13.51 -11.80
N VAL A 167 11.01 -13.88 -12.16
CA VAL A 167 11.70 -15.04 -11.58
C VAL A 167 11.91 -14.83 -10.09
N SER A 168 12.48 -13.69 -9.69
CA SER A 168 12.73 -13.39 -8.26
C SER A 168 11.44 -13.42 -7.44
N ARG A 169 10.36 -12.85 -7.96
CA ARG A 169 9.05 -12.84 -7.29
C ARG A 169 8.47 -14.25 -7.19
N GLY A 170 8.43 -14.99 -8.30
CA GLY A 170 7.89 -16.35 -8.33
C GLY A 170 8.63 -17.29 -7.39
N LEU A 171 9.96 -17.20 -7.33
CA LEU A 171 10.77 -18.01 -6.41
C LEU A 171 10.65 -17.59 -4.95
N ARG A 172 10.43 -16.29 -4.67
CA ARG A 172 10.19 -15.82 -3.31
C ARG A 172 8.82 -16.26 -2.79
N GLU A 173 7.81 -16.22 -3.66
CA GLU A 173 6.43 -16.60 -3.31
C GLU A 173 6.25 -18.12 -3.26
N ASP A 174 6.93 -18.87 -4.15
CA ASP A 174 6.90 -20.34 -4.23
C ASP A 174 8.32 -20.98 -4.24
N PRO A 175 9.06 -21.00 -3.11
CA PRO A 175 10.47 -21.41 -3.06
C PRO A 175 10.77 -22.87 -3.44
N GLN A 176 9.75 -23.74 -3.51
CA GLN A 176 9.90 -25.14 -3.94
C GLN A 176 10.13 -25.31 -5.45
N HIS A 177 9.91 -24.26 -6.25
CA HIS A 177 9.99 -24.28 -7.71
C HIS A 177 11.31 -23.67 -8.23
N SER A 178 12.42 -23.98 -7.57
CA SER A 178 13.73 -23.38 -7.82
C SER A 178 14.49 -23.93 -9.04
N THR A 179 13.96 -24.93 -9.75
CA THR A 179 14.53 -25.40 -11.01
C THR A 179 13.81 -24.77 -12.20
N PHE A 180 14.48 -24.71 -13.35
CA PHE A 180 13.96 -24.05 -14.54
C PHE A 180 12.59 -24.58 -14.97
N ASP A 181 12.44 -25.90 -15.04
CA ASP A 181 11.17 -26.52 -15.43
C ASP A 181 10.08 -26.33 -14.37
N ARG A 182 10.47 -26.39 -13.08
CA ARG A 182 9.51 -26.20 -11.99
C ARG A 182 9.07 -24.74 -11.85
N TYR A 183 9.89 -23.78 -12.26
CA TYR A 183 9.50 -22.37 -12.25
C TYR A 183 8.23 -22.11 -13.08
N LYS A 184 8.05 -22.86 -14.17
CA LYS A 184 6.83 -22.80 -15.01
C LYS A 184 5.56 -23.22 -14.25
N GLU A 185 5.73 -23.94 -13.13
CA GLU A 185 4.65 -24.37 -12.23
C GLU A 185 4.30 -23.31 -11.17
N THR A 186 5.07 -22.23 -11.04
CA THR A 186 4.77 -21.14 -10.09
C THR A 186 3.48 -20.42 -10.47
N ARG A 187 2.76 -19.91 -9.46
CA ARG A 187 1.51 -19.18 -9.70
C ARG A 187 1.72 -17.97 -10.61
N LEU A 188 2.80 -17.22 -10.40
CA LEU A 188 3.11 -16.05 -11.23
C LEU A 188 3.26 -16.41 -12.71
N PHE A 189 4.03 -17.47 -13.01
CA PHE A 189 4.26 -17.89 -14.38
C PHE A 189 2.95 -18.31 -15.06
N GLN A 190 2.15 -19.12 -14.36
CA GLN A 190 0.84 -19.58 -14.84
C GLN A 190 -0.12 -18.41 -15.06
N ASP A 191 -0.17 -17.47 -14.12
CA ASP A 191 -1.09 -16.33 -14.19
C ASP A 191 -0.76 -15.44 -15.40
N VAL A 192 0.52 -15.13 -15.62
CA VAL A 192 0.97 -14.34 -16.77
C VAL A 192 0.71 -15.07 -18.09
N THR A 193 1.02 -16.37 -18.16
CA THR A 193 0.83 -17.18 -19.37
C THR A 193 -0.65 -17.26 -19.75
N ARG A 194 -1.52 -17.56 -18.78
CA ARG A 194 -2.98 -17.62 -18.99
C ARG A 194 -3.55 -16.30 -19.46
N SER A 195 -3.09 -15.18 -18.89
CA SER A 195 -3.50 -13.85 -19.32
C SER A 195 -3.08 -13.53 -20.75
N CYS A 196 -1.88 -13.97 -21.16
CA CYS A 196 -1.45 -13.83 -22.54
C CYS A 196 -2.30 -14.68 -23.49
N ASP A 197 -2.58 -15.94 -23.13
CA ASP A 197 -3.46 -16.82 -23.91
C ASP A 197 -4.85 -16.18 -24.11
N THR A 198 -5.45 -15.62 -23.05
CA THR A 198 -6.73 -14.90 -23.14
C THR A 198 -6.68 -13.70 -24.06
N LEU A 199 -5.62 -12.88 -23.99
CA LEU A 199 -5.49 -11.70 -24.84
C LEU A 199 -5.30 -12.06 -26.32
N VAL A 200 -4.61 -13.16 -26.61
CA VAL A 200 -4.52 -13.72 -27.97
C VAL A 200 -5.90 -14.18 -28.44
N GLU A 201 -6.62 -14.96 -27.63
CA GLU A 201 -7.99 -15.39 -27.96
C GLU A 201 -8.93 -14.21 -28.24
N TRP A 202 -8.86 -13.16 -27.40
CA TRP A 202 -9.66 -11.95 -27.60
C TRP A 202 -9.29 -11.24 -28.90
N GLY A 203 -8.00 -11.08 -29.20
CA GLY A 203 -7.52 -10.51 -30.46
C GLY A 203 -8.00 -11.29 -31.68
N ASP A 204 -7.90 -12.62 -31.65
CA ASP A 204 -8.36 -13.52 -32.71
C ASP A 204 -9.89 -13.45 -32.91
N SER A 205 -10.63 -13.18 -31.84
CA SER A 205 -12.09 -12.98 -31.87
C SER A 205 -12.53 -11.58 -32.34
N GLY A 206 -11.58 -10.70 -32.69
CA GLY A 206 -11.85 -9.35 -33.19
C GLY A 206 -11.94 -8.26 -32.11
N SER A 207 -11.65 -8.57 -30.84
CA SER A 207 -11.52 -7.54 -29.79
C SER A 207 -10.40 -6.55 -30.11
N LYS A 208 -10.59 -5.28 -29.76
CA LYS A 208 -9.59 -4.20 -29.91
C LYS A 208 -8.56 -4.26 -28.78
N VAL A 209 -7.82 -5.35 -28.66
CA VAL A 209 -6.79 -5.51 -27.63
C VAL A 209 -5.38 -5.41 -28.21
N ARG A 210 -4.50 -4.78 -27.44
CA ARG A 210 -3.06 -4.78 -27.69
C ARG A 210 -2.31 -5.16 -26.44
N THR A 211 -1.28 -5.98 -26.57
CA THR A 211 -0.49 -6.48 -25.45
C THR A 211 0.99 -6.36 -25.77
N ARG A 212 1.79 -5.95 -24.79
CA ARG A 212 3.26 -6.06 -24.80
C ARG A 212 3.75 -6.62 -23.48
N LEU A 213 4.94 -7.23 -23.52
CA LEU A 213 5.63 -7.72 -22.33
C LEU A 213 6.80 -6.80 -21.99
N TYR A 214 6.87 -6.33 -20.76
CA TYR A 214 7.99 -5.53 -20.27
C TYR A 214 8.87 -6.34 -19.31
N LYS A 215 10.17 -6.03 -19.28
CA LYS A 215 11.18 -6.72 -18.46
C LYS A 215 11.66 -5.87 -17.27
N VAL A 216 10.90 -4.85 -16.89
CA VAL A 216 11.21 -3.93 -15.77
C VAL A 216 10.34 -4.30 -14.56
N MET A 217 10.79 -3.98 -13.34
CA MET A 217 9.98 -4.18 -12.14
C MET A 217 8.72 -3.31 -12.17
N PRO A 218 7.51 -3.86 -12.05
CA PRO A 218 6.35 -3.04 -11.79
C PRO A 218 6.35 -2.60 -10.33
N SER A 219 6.47 -1.29 -10.10
CA SER A 219 6.30 -0.72 -8.77
C SER A 219 4.82 -0.66 -8.36
N CYS A 220 3.92 -0.60 -9.34
CA CYS A 220 2.49 -0.51 -9.12
C CYS A 220 1.70 -1.19 -10.22
N PHE A 221 0.48 -1.56 -9.88
CA PHE A 221 -0.62 -1.75 -10.80
C PHE A 221 -1.16 -0.38 -11.21
N LEU A 222 -1.45 -0.21 -12.50
CA LEU A 222 -1.96 1.04 -13.04
C LEU A 222 -3.06 0.79 -14.07
N ILE A 223 -4.16 1.53 -13.98
CA ILE A 223 -5.15 1.68 -15.05
C ILE A 223 -5.30 3.16 -15.37
N LEU A 224 -5.08 3.52 -16.63
CA LEU A 224 -5.19 4.88 -17.13
C LEU A 224 -6.33 4.97 -18.15
N THR A 225 -7.25 5.89 -17.89
CA THR A 225 -8.35 6.27 -18.78
C THR A 225 -8.13 7.69 -19.29
N SER A 226 -9.08 8.18 -20.08
CA SER A 226 -9.03 9.55 -20.62
C SER A 226 -9.06 10.64 -19.57
N ASP A 227 -9.55 10.35 -18.36
CA ASP A 227 -9.85 11.36 -17.35
C ASP A 227 -9.18 11.08 -16.00
N VAL A 228 -8.83 9.82 -15.71
CA VAL A 228 -8.25 9.43 -14.42
C VAL A 228 -7.20 8.32 -14.57
N VAL A 229 -6.34 8.21 -13.56
CA VAL A 229 -5.45 7.07 -13.37
C VAL A 229 -5.70 6.44 -12.00
N PHE A 230 -5.81 5.12 -11.96
CA PHE A 230 -5.90 4.31 -10.75
C PHE A 230 -4.58 3.61 -10.49
N ILE A 231 -4.08 3.66 -9.26
CA ILE A 231 -2.75 3.17 -8.90
C ILE A 231 -2.84 2.35 -7.62
N GLU A 232 -2.25 1.15 -7.61
CA GLU A 232 -2.10 0.32 -6.42
C GLU A 232 -0.65 -0.18 -6.34
N GLU A 233 0.03 0.04 -5.22
CA GLU A 233 1.43 -0.37 -5.06
C GLU A 233 1.59 -1.89 -5.02
N TYR A 234 2.56 -2.44 -5.74
CA TYR A 234 2.89 -3.85 -5.62
C TYR A 234 3.80 -4.11 -4.42
N GLN A 235 3.45 -5.12 -3.64
CA GLN A 235 4.25 -5.59 -2.52
C GLN A 235 4.70 -7.03 -2.76
N PHE A 236 5.92 -7.35 -2.37
CA PHE A 236 6.37 -8.73 -2.28
C PHE A 236 5.72 -9.39 -1.07
N GLY A 237 4.92 -10.42 -1.31
CA GLY A 237 4.37 -11.23 -0.23
C GLY A 237 5.45 -11.99 0.53
N THR A 238 5.11 -12.42 1.75
CA THR A 238 5.84 -13.45 2.49
C THR A 238 4.86 -14.56 2.85
N GLY A 239 5.15 -15.81 2.48
CA GLY A 239 4.35 -16.98 2.88
C GLY A 239 3.00 -17.10 2.16
N GLY A 240 2.97 -16.97 0.84
CA GLY A 240 1.76 -17.20 0.02
C GLY A 240 0.65 -16.14 0.13
N ARG A 241 0.85 -15.07 0.91
CA ARG A 241 -0.07 -13.94 1.00
C ARG A 241 0.56 -12.69 0.39
N ALA A 242 0.30 -12.49 -0.90
CA ALA A 242 0.58 -11.22 -1.59
C ALA A 242 -0.53 -10.16 -1.35
N SER A 243 -1.54 -10.48 -0.53
CA SER A 243 -2.76 -9.71 -0.36
C SER A 243 -2.73 -8.90 0.94
N GLY A 244 -1.97 -7.80 0.93
CA GLY A 244 -2.31 -6.67 1.79
C GLY A 244 -3.57 -6.00 1.25
N LYS A 245 -4.37 -5.35 2.11
CA LYS A 245 -5.36 -4.36 1.68
C LYS A 245 -4.61 -3.11 1.27
N VAL A 246 -3.95 -3.17 0.11
CA VAL A 246 -3.23 -2.03 -0.45
C VAL A 246 -4.29 -1.07 -1.00
N PRO A 247 -4.29 0.20 -0.60
CA PRO A 247 -5.26 1.15 -1.11
C PRO A 247 -5.01 1.43 -2.60
N VAL A 248 -6.09 1.69 -3.33
CA VAL A 248 -6.01 2.18 -4.71
C VAL A 248 -6.21 3.69 -4.70
N ILE A 249 -5.29 4.42 -5.32
CA ILE A 249 -5.32 5.87 -5.42
C ILE A 249 -5.88 6.26 -6.79
N GLU A 250 -6.85 7.17 -6.83
CA GLU A 250 -7.34 7.82 -8.05
C GLU A 250 -6.70 9.20 -8.17
N ALA A 251 -6.12 9.50 -9.33
CA ALA A 251 -5.63 10.83 -9.68
C ALA A 251 -6.25 11.34 -10.98
N LEU A 252 -6.60 12.63 -11.00
CA LEU A 252 -7.28 13.26 -12.14
C LEU A 252 -6.31 13.67 -13.24
N LYS A 253 -6.77 13.66 -14.48
CA LYS A 253 -6.06 14.23 -15.63
C LYS A 253 -5.78 15.72 -15.44
N GLY A 254 -4.63 16.16 -15.97
CA GLY A 254 -4.13 17.53 -15.82
C GLY A 254 -3.43 17.78 -14.48
N THR A 255 -3.27 16.74 -13.66
CA THR A 255 -2.44 16.78 -12.46
C THR A 255 -1.05 16.22 -12.77
N ARG A 256 -0.03 16.70 -12.05
CA ARG A 256 1.35 16.23 -12.24
C ARG A 256 1.48 14.71 -12.05
N LEU A 257 0.75 14.14 -11.08
CA LEU A 257 0.78 12.70 -10.83
C LEU A 257 0.25 11.90 -12.03
N TYR A 258 -0.89 12.32 -12.60
CA TYR A 258 -1.42 11.70 -13.82
C TYR A 258 -0.44 11.80 -14.98
N GLU A 259 0.11 12.98 -15.25
CA GLU A 259 1.03 13.20 -16.38
C GLU A 259 2.31 12.37 -16.26
N GLN A 260 2.86 12.25 -15.04
CA GLN A 260 4.03 11.42 -14.79
C GLN A 260 3.77 9.93 -15.03
N LEU A 261 2.59 9.45 -14.61
CA LEU A 261 2.20 8.05 -14.77
C LEU A 261 1.81 7.72 -16.20
N GLU A 262 1.20 8.67 -16.92
CA GLU A 262 0.97 8.57 -18.35
C GLU A 262 2.31 8.47 -19.09
N GLY A 263 3.23 9.41 -18.85
CA GLY A 263 4.56 9.39 -19.45
C GLY A 263 5.34 8.12 -19.11
N HIS A 264 5.20 7.60 -17.88
CA HIS A 264 5.77 6.32 -17.49
C HIS A 264 5.19 5.16 -18.31
N PHE A 265 3.87 5.08 -18.42
CA PHE A 265 3.21 4.05 -19.22
C PHE A 265 3.68 4.09 -20.68
N GLU A 266 3.66 5.26 -21.32
CA GLU A 266 4.07 5.41 -22.73
C GLU A 266 5.54 5.05 -22.93
N TYR A 267 6.43 5.48 -22.03
CA TYR A 267 7.84 5.11 -22.09
C TYR A 267 8.05 3.59 -22.00
N VAL A 268 7.39 2.93 -21.05
CA VAL A 268 7.47 1.46 -20.92
C VAL A 268 6.81 0.79 -22.12
N TRP A 269 5.69 1.33 -22.61
CA TRP A 269 5.01 0.82 -23.79
C TRP A 269 5.94 0.80 -24.99
N ASP A 270 6.58 1.92 -25.30
CA ASP A 270 7.45 2.09 -26.47
C ASP A 270 8.74 1.28 -26.39
N THR A 271 9.27 1.09 -25.18
CA THR A 271 10.51 0.31 -24.95
C THR A 271 10.27 -1.17 -24.71
N ALA A 272 9.05 -1.57 -24.32
CA ALA A 272 8.69 -2.97 -24.16
C ALA A 272 8.84 -3.71 -25.48
N SER A 273 9.28 -4.96 -25.39
CA SER A 273 9.40 -5.83 -26.56
C SER A 273 8.08 -5.86 -27.30
N GLN A 274 8.10 -5.38 -28.54
CA GLN A 274 6.97 -5.49 -29.46
C GLN A 274 6.91 -6.95 -29.93
N TYR A 275 6.32 -7.81 -29.11
CA TYR A 275 5.90 -9.11 -29.59
C TYR A 275 4.63 -8.89 -30.41
N PRO A 276 4.62 -9.19 -31.71
CA PRO A 276 3.38 -9.17 -32.46
C PRO A 276 2.40 -10.13 -31.76
N LEU A 277 1.21 -9.64 -31.40
CA LEU A 277 0.10 -10.33 -30.73
C LEU A 277 -0.39 -11.62 -31.40
N SER A 278 0.23 -12.04 -32.49
CA SER A 278 0.06 -13.36 -33.07
C SER A 278 0.45 -14.49 -32.11
N LEU A 279 0.15 -15.74 -32.51
CA LEU A 279 0.60 -17.03 -31.97
C LEU A 279 1.99 -17.02 -31.28
N ASN A 280 2.89 -16.14 -31.72
CA ASN A 280 4.21 -15.93 -31.15
C ASN A 280 4.24 -15.47 -29.68
N LEU A 281 3.23 -14.79 -29.11
CA LEU A 281 3.34 -14.31 -27.72
C LEU A 281 3.31 -15.44 -26.69
N ALA A 282 2.30 -16.30 -26.76
CA ALA A 282 2.17 -17.48 -25.90
C ALA A 282 3.31 -18.48 -26.18
N GLU A 283 3.68 -18.64 -27.45
CA GLU A 283 4.79 -19.50 -27.85
C GLU A 283 6.14 -18.97 -27.33
N THR A 284 6.39 -17.66 -27.41
CA THR A 284 7.60 -17.02 -26.85
C THR A 284 7.71 -17.24 -25.35
N ILE A 285 6.60 -17.17 -24.61
CA ILE A 285 6.60 -17.45 -23.17
C ILE A 285 6.91 -18.93 -22.91
N ARG A 286 6.33 -19.86 -23.69
CA ARG A 286 6.52 -21.31 -23.50
C ARG A 286 7.90 -21.80 -23.95
N ASN A 287 8.52 -21.11 -24.91
CA ASN A 287 9.81 -21.44 -25.51
C ASN A 287 10.87 -20.37 -25.14
N PRO A 288 11.39 -20.41 -23.91
CA PRO A 288 12.40 -19.47 -23.45
C PRO A 288 13.68 -19.52 -24.29
N SER A 289 14.31 -18.37 -24.50
CA SER A 289 15.61 -18.29 -25.16
C SER A 289 16.73 -18.82 -24.26
N ALA A 290 17.89 -19.13 -24.84
CA ALA A 290 19.08 -19.49 -24.06
C ALA A 290 19.46 -18.39 -23.04
N ALA A 291 19.23 -17.12 -23.40
CA ALA A 291 19.46 -15.98 -22.50
C ALA A 291 18.48 -15.97 -21.31
N ASP A 292 17.23 -16.38 -21.51
CA ASP A 292 16.25 -16.49 -20.42
C ASP A 292 16.62 -17.63 -19.46
N VAL A 293 17.14 -18.76 -19.98
CA VAL A 293 17.65 -19.88 -19.16
C VAL A 293 18.85 -19.44 -18.32
N GLU A 294 19.85 -18.80 -18.95
CA GLU A 294 21.04 -18.31 -18.27
C GLU A 294 20.69 -17.28 -17.18
N GLN A 295 19.77 -16.35 -17.49
CA GLN A 295 19.27 -15.37 -16.55
C GLN A 295 18.60 -16.05 -15.35
N PHE A 296 17.73 -17.04 -15.59
CA PHE A 296 17.10 -17.80 -14.52
C PHE A 296 18.14 -18.46 -13.61
N GLU A 297 19.12 -19.18 -14.17
CA GLU A 297 20.15 -19.85 -13.38
C GLU A 297 20.95 -18.86 -12.53
N ARG A 298 21.31 -17.70 -13.09
CA ARG A 298 22.00 -16.62 -12.36
C ARG A 298 21.20 -16.16 -11.14
N ILE A 299 19.88 -15.99 -11.31
CA ILE A 299 18.98 -15.54 -10.24
C ILE A 299 18.84 -16.62 -9.17
N VAL A 300 18.65 -17.89 -9.56
CA VAL A 300 18.56 -18.99 -8.58
C VAL A 300 19.88 -19.10 -7.79
N ARG A 301 21.05 -18.99 -8.44
CA ARG A 301 22.35 -18.97 -7.75
C ARG A 301 22.45 -17.85 -6.72
N PHE A 302 21.95 -16.67 -7.08
CA PHE A 302 21.94 -15.51 -6.17
C PHE A 302 20.97 -15.68 -5.00
N LEU A 303 19.72 -16.09 -5.27
CA LEU A 303 18.66 -16.19 -4.25
C LEU A 303 18.77 -17.44 -3.37
N ARG A 304 19.31 -18.53 -3.93
CA ARG A 304 19.38 -19.86 -3.32
C ARG A 304 20.76 -20.48 -3.52
N PRO A 305 21.83 -19.87 -2.98
CA PRO A 305 23.18 -20.43 -3.08
C PRO A 305 23.26 -21.84 -2.47
N ASP A 306 22.37 -22.17 -1.53
CA ASP A 306 22.24 -23.48 -0.88
C ASP A 306 21.89 -24.63 -1.83
N LEU A 307 21.31 -24.32 -3.00
CA LEU A 307 20.92 -25.31 -4.00
C LEU A 307 22.04 -25.69 -4.97
N PHE A 308 23.15 -24.96 -4.96
CA PHE A 308 24.28 -25.23 -5.83
C PHE A 308 25.40 -25.90 -5.05
N ILE A 309 25.76 -27.10 -5.50
CA ILE A 309 26.98 -27.79 -5.11
C ILE A 309 28.02 -27.34 -6.13
N ASP A 310 29.14 -26.77 -5.66
CA ASP A 310 30.23 -26.42 -6.56
C ASP A 310 30.86 -27.67 -7.18
N ASP A 311 31.65 -27.51 -8.24
CA ASP A 311 32.37 -28.62 -8.89
C ASP A 311 33.32 -29.39 -7.95
N SER A 312 33.57 -28.85 -6.74
CA SER A 312 34.37 -29.49 -5.69
C SER A 312 33.55 -30.38 -4.74
N GLY A 313 32.23 -30.50 -4.96
CA GLY A 313 31.33 -31.28 -4.12
C GLY A 313 31.01 -30.60 -2.79
N LYS A 314 31.39 -29.34 -2.60
CA LYS A 314 31.04 -28.55 -1.41
C LYS A 314 29.76 -27.79 -1.68
N LYS A 315 28.81 -27.85 -0.74
CA LYS A 315 27.66 -26.94 -0.74
C LYS A 315 28.19 -25.51 -0.69
N GLY A 316 27.80 -24.68 -1.66
CA GLY A 316 28.14 -23.27 -1.66
C GLY A 316 27.68 -22.62 -0.36
N GLY A 317 28.62 -22.36 0.55
CA GLY A 317 28.34 -21.70 1.80
C GLY A 317 27.85 -20.28 1.53
N ALA A 318 26.72 -19.90 2.11
CA ALA A 318 26.13 -18.56 2.01
C ALA A 318 27.07 -17.41 2.47
N GLU A 319 28.24 -17.72 3.02
CA GLU A 319 29.27 -16.76 3.42
C GLU A 319 29.95 -16.08 2.21
N GLN A 320 30.09 -16.74 1.06
CA GLN A 320 30.79 -16.14 -0.10
C GLN A 320 29.98 -15.08 -0.85
N SER A 321 28.65 -15.19 -0.89
CA SER A 321 27.79 -14.22 -1.60
C SER A 321 27.67 -12.88 -0.86
N HIS A 322 27.74 -12.89 0.48
CA HIS A 322 27.81 -11.66 1.27
C HIS A 322 29.17 -10.95 1.11
N GLN A 323 30.26 -11.71 0.99
CA GLN A 323 31.61 -11.15 0.86
C GLN A 323 31.81 -10.43 -0.49
N ALA A 324 31.28 -10.99 -1.58
CA ALA A 324 31.28 -10.34 -2.90
C ALA A 324 30.46 -9.03 -2.94
N TYR A 325 29.37 -8.94 -2.17
CA TYR A 325 28.56 -7.71 -2.07
C TYR A 325 29.23 -6.63 -1.21
N SER A 326 30.00 -7.01 -0.17
CA SER A 326 30.77 -6.06 0.64
C SER A 326 32.01 -5.54 -0.09
N GLU A 327 32.66 -6.36 -0.92
CA GLU A 327 33.87 -5.97 -1.64
C GLU A 327 33.56 -5.06 -2.85
N GLY A 328 32.39 -5.21 -3.49
CA GLY A 328 31.95 -4.33 -4.58
C GLY A 328 31.53 -2.90 -4.17
N ARG A 329 31.51 -2.60 -2.86
CA ARG A 329 31.14 -1.26 -2.34
C ARG A 329 32.35 -0.39 -1.96
N ALA A 330 33.57 -0.94 -2.02
CA ALA A 330 34.78 -0.24 -1.57
C ALA A 330 35.32 0.80 -2.58
N ASP A 331 34.90 0.75 -3.85
CA ASP A 331 35.47 1.61 -4.91
C ASP A 331 34.50 2.66 -5.49
N ALA A 332 33.48 3.07 -4.73
CA ALA A 332 32.71 4.26 -5.11
C ALA A 332 33.56 5.52 -4.86
N PRO A 333 33.93 6.30 -5.90
CA PRO A 333 34.73 7.50 -5.71
C PRO A 333 33.95 8.47 -4.82
N SER A 334 34.59 8.89 -3.72
CA SER A 334 34.10 9.99 -2.90
C SER A 334 34.15 11.27 -3.72
N GLY A 335 33.05 11.56 -4.42
CA GLY A 335 32.85 12.82 -5.11
C GLY A 335 32.87 13.95 -4.09
N SER A 336 33.95 14.71 -4.10
CA SER A 336 34.08 15.99 -3.43
C SER A 336 32.94 16.92 -3.83
N ALA A 337 32.15 17.33 -2.85
CA ALA A 337 31.24 18.45 -2.99
C ALA A 337 32.08 19.73 -3.12
N GLU A 338 32.03 20.38 -4.28
CA GLU A 338 32.36 21.79 -4.44
C GLU A 338 31.28 22.49 -5.29
N ALA A 339 30.84 23.63 -4.74
CA ALA A 339 29.94 24.68 -5.24
C ALA A 339 28.45 24.35 -5.42
#